data_AF-A0ABC9VG24-F1
#
_entry.id   AF-A0ABC9VG24-F1
#
_cell.length_a   1.000
_cell.length_b   1.000
_cell.length_c   1.000
_cell.angle_alpha   90.00
_cell.angle_beta   90.00
_cell.angle_gamma   90.00
#
_symmetry.space_group_name_H-M   'P 1'
#
loop_
_entity.id
_entity.type
_entity.pdbx_description
1 polymer ?
#
loop_
_entity_poly.entity_id
_entity_poly.type
_entity_poly.pdbx_seq_one_letter_code
_entity_poly.pdbx_strand_id
1 'polypeptide(L)'
;MVVLLVIAYVKIGFRNIFNFIDLIISSISWLGLFCFAYQLKLFTPIFWKDVLLAIVIWDIYYNIWVLPKSEEFNKAELVASLIMLLPLYYGLYLYAFKFLE
;
A
#
# COMPACT_ATOMS: atom_id res chain seq x y z
N MET A 1 -8.68 -7.75 -17.64
CA MET A 1 -8.02 -8.47 -16.53
C MET A 1 -7.84 -7.56 -15.30
N VAL A 2 -7.20 -6.40 -15.41
CA VAL A 2 -6.94 -5.47 -14.28
C VAL A 2 -8.21 -4.96 -13.59
N VAL A 3 -9.23 -4.54 -14.35
CA VAL A 3 -10.49 -4.02 -13.79
C VAL A 3 -11.18 -5.06 -12.88
N LEU A 4 -11.15 -6.34 -13.25
CA LEU A 4 -11.73 -7.41 -12.45
C LEU A 4 -10.96 -7.62 -11.13
N LEU A 5 -9.63 -7.44 -11.15
CA LEU A 5 -8.81 -7.52 -9.94
C LEU A 5 -9.12 -6.37 -8.98
N VAL A 6 -9.32 -5.16 -9.49
CA VAL A 6 -9.72 -4.00 -8.67
C VAL A 6 -11.08 -4.26 -8.01
N ILE A 7 -12.06 -4.74 -8.77
CA ILE A 7 -13.40 -5.06 -8.24
C ILE A 7 -13.30 -6.15 -7.17
N ALA A 8 -12.50 -7.20 -7.41
CA ALA A 8 -12.28 -8.27 -6.45
C ALA A 8 -11.61 -7.75 -5.16
N TYR A 9 -10.58 -6.91 -5.29
CA TYR A 9 -9.88 -6.33 -4.15
C TYR A 9 -10.80 -5.45 -3.30
N VAL A 10 -11.58 -4.57 -3.93
CA VAL A 10 -12.60 -3.75 -3.25
C VAL A 10 -13.62 -4.64 -2.53
N LYS A 11 -14.11 -5.70 -3.19
CA LYS A 11 -15.05 -6.65 -2.58
C LYS A 11 -14.46 -7.38 -1.37
N ILE A 12 -13.16 -7.70 -1.39
CA ILE A 12 -12.44 -8.31 -0.25
C ILE A 12 -12.26 -7.30 0.89
N GLY A 13 -11.98 -6.04 0.54
CA GLY A 13 -11.85 -4.91 1.48
C GLY A 13 -13.07 -4.76 2.38
N PHE A 14 -14.28 -4.87 1.82
CA PHE A 14 -15.52 -4.75 2.59
C PHE A 14 -15.89 -5.98 3.43
N ARG A 15 -15.09 -7.06 3.46
CA ARG A 15 -15.42 -8.27 4.24
C ARG A 15 -15.16 -8.13 5.73
N ASN A 16 -14.13 -7.38 6.13
CA ASN A 16 -13.72 -7.24 7.53
C ASN A 16 -13.00 -5.91 7.74
N ILE A 17 -13.01 -5.40 8.98
CA ILE A 17 -12.41 -4.13 9.35
C ILE A 17 -10.93 -4.03 8.96
N PHE A 18 -10.15 -5.11 9.14
CA PHE A 18 -8.74 -5.13 8.74
C PHE A 18 -8.57 -4.96 7.23
N ASN A 19 -9.36 -5.68 6.42
CA ASN A 19 -9.28 -5.55 4.97
C ASN A 19 -9.78 -4.17 4.48
N PHE A 20 -10.70 -3.56 5.23
CA PHE A 20 -11.20 -2.23 4.91
C PHE A 20 -10.15 -1.15 5.19
N ILE A 21 -9.44 -1.25 6.33
CA ILE A 21 -8.32 -0.36 6.64
C ILE A 21 -7.20 -0.54 5.60
N ASP A 22 -6.87 -1.78 5.24
CA ASP A 22 -5.90 -2.10 4.18
C ASP A 22 -6.24 -1.42 2.85
N LEU A 23 -7.51 -1.53 2.43
CA LEU A 23 -8.01 -0.91 1.22
C LEU A 23 -7.85 0.62 1.25
N ILE A 24 -8.13 1.27 2.38
CA ILE A 24 -8.01 2.72 2.53
C ILE A 24 -6.54 3.15 2.43
N ILE A 25 -5.67 2.57 3.26
CA ILE A 25 -4.25 2.96 3.33
C ILE A 25 -3.60 2.72 1.96
N SER A 26 -3.84 1.55 1.36
CA SER A 26 -3.36 1.23 0.02
C SER A 26 -3.86 2.24 -1.02
N SER A 27 -5.15 2.60 -1.01
CA SER A 27 -5.70 3.56 -1.97
C SER A 27 -5.03 4.94 -1.88
N ILE A 28 -4.75 5.41 -0.65
CA ILE A 28 -4.04 6.68 -0.43
C ILE A 28 -2.60 6.58 -0.92
N SER A 29 -1.92 5.46 -0.67
CA SER A 29 -0.56 5.20 -1.16
C SER A 29 -0.48 5.18 -2.70
N TRP A 30 -1.43 4.53 -3.37
CA TRP A 30 -1.51 4.55 -4.84
C TRP A 30 -1.78 5.96 -5.38
N LEU A 31 -2.57 6.77 -4.68
CA LEU A 31 -2.79 8.16 -5.05
C LEU A 31 -1.50 8.99 -4.94
N GLY A 32 -0.69 8.76 -3.91
CA GLY A 32 0.63 9.41 -3.79
C GLY A 32 1.59 9.00 -4.91
N LEU A 33 1.62 7.72 -5.27
CA LEU A 33 2.41 7.24 -6.41
C LEU A 33 1.95 7.85 -7.74
N PHE A 34 0.63 7.97 -7.93
CA PHE A 34 0.06 8.66 -9.09
C PHE A 34 0.53 10.13 -9.12
N CYS A 35 0.41 10.86 -8.02
CA CYS A 35 0.86 12.24 -7.94
C CYS A 35 2.34 12.38 -8.29
N PHE A 36 3.20 11.47 -7.81
CA PHE A 36 4.61 11.43 -8.17
C PHE A 36 4.83 11.20 -9.67
N ALA A 37 4.16 10.20 -10.26
CA ALA A 37 4.33 9.85 -11.66
C ALA A 37 3.96 11.01 -12.61
N TYR A 38 2.93 11.78 -12.25
CA TYR A 38 2.46 12.93 -13.03
C TYR A 38 3.01 14.26 -12.53
N GLN A 39 3.96 14.26 -11.60
CA GLN A 39 4.59 15.47 -11.05
C GLN A 39 3.55 16.49 -10.51
N LEU A 40 2.48 15.99 -9.89
CA LEU A 40 1.42 16.79 -9.29
C LEU A 40 1.76 17.08 -7.84
N LYS A 41 1.59 18.34 -7.41
CA LYS A 41 1.74 18.73 -6.00
C LYS A 41 0.39 18.69 -5.32
N LEU A 42 0.17 17.69 -4.49
CA LEU A 42 -1.07 17.48 -3.75
C LEU A 42 -0.73 17.20 -2.29
N PHE A 43 -1.44 17.81 -1.34
CA PHE A 43 -1.12 17.82 0.11
C PHE A 43 0.31 18.31 0.44
N THR A 44 0.70 18.25 1.71
CA THR A 44 2.00 18.71 2.21
C THR A 44 3.02 17.56 2.25
N PRO A 45 4.34 17.86 2.25
CA PRO A 45 5.37 16.83 2.41
C PRO A 45 5.15 15.96 3.65
N ILE A 46 4.82 16.59 4.79
CA ILE A 46 4.58 15.91 6.08
C ILE A 46 3.50 14.84 5.95
N PHE A 47 2.37 15.16 5.31
CA PHE A 47 1.29 14.20 5.09
C PHE A 47 1.79 12.94 4.35
N TRP A 48 2.62 13.10 3.32
CA TRP A 48 3.13 11.96 2.56
C TRP A 48 4.21 11.16 3.29
N LYS A 49 4.97 11.79 4.18
CA LYS A 49 5.88 11.10 5.08
C LYS A 49 5.10 10.21 6.06
N ASP A 50 3.99 10.72 6.60
CA ASP A 50 3.10 9.95 7.48
C ASP A 50 2.42 8.80 6.72
N VAL A 51 1.97 9.04 5.48
CA VAL A 51 1.40 7.98 4.61
C VAL A 51 2.43 6.89 4.32
N LEU A 52 3.68 7.25 3.99
CA LEU A 52 4.75 6.28 3.77
C LEU A 52 4.99 5.42 5.02
N LEU A 53 5.04 6.05 6.20
CA LEU A 53 5.22 5.31 7.45
C LEU A 53 4.01 4.39 7.73
N ALA A 54 2.80 4.90 7.52
CA ALA A 54 1.57 4.15 7.74
C ALA A 54 1.47 2.91 6.85
N ILE A 55 1.74 3.02 5.54
CA ILE A 55 1.67 1.87 4.63
C ILE A 55 2.74 0.82 4.95
N VAL A 56 3.97 1.22 5.27
CA VAL A 56 5.03 0.26 5.60
C VAL A 56 4.71 -0.49 6.88
N ILE A 57 4.28 0.21 7.94
CA ILE A 57 3.89 -0.44 9.20
C ILE A 57 2.68 -1.34 8.97
N TRP A 58 1.69 -0.86 8.22
CA TRP A 58 0.47 -1.60 7.95
C TRP A 58 0.74 -2.89 7.16
N ASP A 59 1.53 -2.83 6.09
CA ASP A 59 1.81 -3.99 5.25
C ASP A 59 2.58 -5.06 6.03
N ILE A 60 3.55 -4.66 6.88
CA ILE A 60 4.24 -5.59 7.77
C ILE A 60 3.25 -6.23 8.76
N TYR A 61 2.39 -5.42 9.39
CA TYR A 61 1.40 -5.92 10.33
C TYR A 61 0.40 -6.88 9.67
N TYR A 62 -0.14 -6.50 8.51
CA TYR A 62 -1.15 -7.25 7.78
C TYR A 62 -0.60 -8.60 7.29
N ASN A 63 0.60 -8.61 6.72
CA ASN A 63 1.26 -9.84 6.24
C ASN A 63 1.65 -10.79 7.39
N ILE A 64 2.01 -10.29 8.57
CA ILE A 64 2.43 -11.13 9.71
C ILE A 64 1.24 -11.61 10.56
N TRP A 65 0.21 -10.80 10.74
CA TRP A 65 -0.82 -11.06 11.76
C TRP A 65 -2.22 -11.32 11.18
N VAL A 66 -2.53 -10.81 9.99
CA VAL A 66 -3.87 -10.88 9.40
C VAL A 66 -3.96 -11.97 8.32
N LEU A 67 -2.98 -12.02 7.42
CA LEU A 67 -2.89 -13.00 6.33
C LEU A 67 -2.69 -14.48 6.73
N PRO A 68 -1.88 -14.85 7.75
CA PRO A 68 -1.52 -16.26 7.99
C PRO A 68 -2.61 -17.12 8.65
N LYS A 69 -3.89 -16.90 8.32
CA LYS A 69 -5.02 -17.72 8.77
C LYS A 69 -5.38 -18.88 7.83
N SER A 70 -4.70 -19.01 6.69
CA SER A 70 -4.82 -20.17 5.79
C SER A 70 -3.58 -21.06 5.89
N GLU A 71 -3.78 -22.38 5.99
CA GLU A 71 -2.78 -23.39 6.36
C GLU A 71 -1.58 -23.55 5.38
N GLU A 72 -1.51 -22.79 4.29
CA GLU A 72 -0.49 -22.93 3.24
C GLU A 72 0.35 -21.66 2.99
N PHE A 73 0.40 -20.71 3.93
CA PHE A 73 1.18 -19.48 3.71
C PHE A 73 2.69 -19.76 3.71
N ASN A 74 3.29 -19.82 2.51
CA ASN A 74 4.72 -20.06 2.34
C ASN A 74 5.52 -18.76 2.63
N LYS A 75 6.59 -18.85 3.44
CA LYS A 75 7.48 -17.71 3.73
C LYS A 75 8.05 -17.07 2.46
N ALA A 76 8.27 -17.85 1.41
CA ALA A 76 8.72 -17.35 0.11
C ALA A 76 7.69 -16.42 -0.55
N GLU A 77 6.41 -16.74 -0.44
CA GLU A 77 5.32 -15.93 -1.00
C GLU A 77 5.16 -14.61 -0.24
N LEU A 78 5.34 -14.61 1.08
CA LEU A 78 5.34 -13.40 1.91
C LEU A 78 6.52 -12.48 1.55
N VAL A 79 7.71 -13.04 1.32
CA VAL A 79 8.86 -12.22 0.90
C VAL A 79 8.63 -11.67 -0.50
N ALA A 80 8.08 -12.47 -1.41
CA ALA A 80 7.76 -12.02 -2.76
C ALA A 80 6.69 -10.91 -2.78
N SER A 81 5.65 -11.00 -1.95
CA SER A 81 4.60 -9.98 -1.85
C SER A 81 5.16 -8.64 -1.36
N LEU A 82 6.03 -8.66 -0.34
CA LEU A 82 6.69 -7.45 0.17
C LEU A 82 7.66 -6.84 -0.85
N ILE A 83 8.41 -7.66 -1.59
CA ILE A 83 9.31 -7.18 -2.65
C ILE A 83 8.52 -6.48 -3.76
N MET A 84 7.35 -6.99 -4.13
CA MET A 84 6.49 -6.36 -5.14
C MET A 84 6.01 -4.96 -4.73
N LEU A 85 5.98 -4.65 -3.43
CA LEU A 85 5.57 -3.34 -2.92
C LEU A 85 6.72 -2.32 -2.84
N LEU A 86 7.97 -2.75 -3.00
CA LEU A 86 9.14 -1.86 -2.96
C LEU A 86 9.06 -0.66 -3.92
N PRO A 87 8.60 -0.81 -5.18
CA PRO A 87 8.44 0.34 -6.08
C PRO A 87 7.44 1.37 -5.57
N LEU A 88 6.37 0.94 -4.89
CA LEU A 88 5.37 1.83 -4.29
C LEU A 88 6.00 2.64 -3.14
N TYR A 89 6.70 1.98 -2.22
CA TYR A 89 7.37 2.66 -1.10
C TYR A 89 8.44 3.61 -1.59
N TYR A 90 9.23 3.20 -2.58
CA TYR A 90 10.27 4.04 -3.15
C TYR A 90 9.69 5.26 -3.87
N GLY A 91 8.61 5.10 -4.63
CA GLY A 91 7.91 6.21 -5.28
C GLY A 91 7.35 7.21 -4.26
N LEU A 92 6.72 6.72 -3.19
CA LEU A 92 6.24 7.58 -2.10
C LEU A 92 7.37 8.29 -1.36
N TYR A 93 8.51 7.62 -1.14
CA TYR A 93 9.69 8.24 -0.56
C TYR A 93 10.22 9.39 -1.43
N LEU A 94 10.40 9.15 -2.73
CA LEU A 94 10.83 10.20 -3.66
C LEU A 94 9.84 11.37 -3.69
N TYR A 95 8.54 11.06 -3.66
CA TYR A 95 7.50 12.08 -3.64
C TYR A 95 7.56 12.95 -2.38
N ALA A 96 7.59 12.32 -1.21
CA ALA A 96 7.51 13.00 0.08
C ALA A 96 8.79 13.75 0.49
N PHE A 97 9.97 13.23 0.12
CA PHE A 97 11.27 13.74 0.59
C PHE A 97 12.13 14.40 -0.49
N LYS A 98 11.75 14.32 -1.77
CA LYS A 98 12.54 14.95 -2.86
C LYS A 98 11.74 15.84 -3.79
N PHE A 99 10.48 15.50 -4.08
CA PHE A 99 9.68 16.26 -5.03
C PHE A 99 8.89 17.40 -4.36
N LEU A 100 8.37 17.16 -3.16
CA LEU A 100 7.56 18.14 -2.43
C LEU A 100 8.36 19.05 -1.50
N GLU A 101 9.57 18.64 -1.08
CA GLU A 101 10.54 19.47 -0.34
C GLU A 101 11.36 20.33 -1.31
#